data_AF-A0A533Y609-F1
#
_entry.id   AF-A0A533Y609-F1
#
_cell.length_a   1.000
_cell.length_b   1.000
_cell.length_c   1.000
_cell.angle_alpha   90.00
_cell.angle_beta   90.00
_cell.angle_gamma   90.00
#
_symmetry.space_group_name_H-M   'P 1'
#
loop_
_entity.id
_entity.type
_entity.pdbx_description
1 polymer ?
#
loop_
_entity_poly.entity_id
_entity_poly.type
_entity_poly.pdbx_seq_one_letter_code
_entity_poly.pdbx_strand_id
1 'polypeptide(L)'
;MGVSETTKGIDAVVLPKASRQAVLTELQAASSVLLDAQVSSRLREARAQLIDYLAGTRRSFDLSLDLSRGTSFQRKVWRTLRRVSYGQLRSYQWVAVRVGGRRYARAVGNAVGANPMPIVIPCHRIVAQDTSLGGFSGGLKIRTLRIFSDDQGKMNRSLADIGGSVLLVSQFTLLGRTANGRRPSFDEAAPAVEAKRLYEQVVADLRDNGTHVETGVFAAHMQVELLNDGPVTFVLDSCGVS
;
A
#
# COMPACT_ATOMS: atom_id res chain seq x y z
N MET A 1 -11.65 -1.97 15.87
CA MET A 1 -10.45 -2.82 15.93
C MET A 1 -10.70 -3.92 16.96
N GLY A 2 -10.08 -5.08 16.77
CA GLY A 2 -10.16 -6.22 17.66
C GLY A 2 -8.77 -6.79 17.94
N VAL A 3 -8.61 -7.44 19.09
CA VAL A 3 -7.37 -8.14 19.50
C VAL A 3 -7.79 -9.45 20.16
N SER A 4 -7.08 -10.53 19.87
CA SER A 4 -7.23 -11.84 20.50
C SER A 4 -5.92 -12.31 21.13
N GLU A 5 -6.00 -13.34 21.97
CA GLU A 5 -4.83 -13.97 22.55
C GLU A 5 -4.99 -15.48 22.70
N THR A 6 -3.85 -16.16 22.82
CA THR A 6 -3.75 -17.54 23.30
C THR A 6 -3.07 -17.55 24.67
N THR A 7 -2.88 -18.73 25.25
CA THR A 7 -2.07 -18.90 26.46
C THR A 7 -0.63 -18.38 26.29
N LYS A 8 -0.10 -18.36 25.05
CA LYS A 8 1.28 -17.95 24.75
C LYS A 8 1.46 -16.45 24.50
N GLY A 9 0.40 -15.73 24.13
CA GLY A 9 0.49 -14.29 23.83
C GLY A 9 -0.63 -13.79 22.93
N ILE A 10 -0.53 -12.52 22.53
CA ILE A 10 -1.39 -11.92 21.49
C ILE A 10 -1.15 -12.65 20.17
N ASP A 11 -2.20 -13.11 19.52
CA ASP A 11 -2.10 -13.93 18.30
C ASP A 11 -2.74 -13.28 17.07
N ALA A 12 -3.70 -12.35 17.25
CA ALA A 12 -4.27 -11.59 16.14
C ALA A 12 -4.66 -10.15 16.52
N VAL A 13 -4.62 -9.28 15.51
CA VAL A 13 -5.18 -7.92 15.53
C VAL A 13 -6.04 -7.74 14.29
N VAL A 14 -7.28 -7.31 14.46
CA VAL A 14 -8.21 -6.99 13.37
C VAL A 14 -8.40 -5.47 13.32
N LEU A 15 -8.11 -4.87 12.17
CA LEU A 15 -8.27 -3.43 11.96
C LEU A 15 -9.74 -2.97 12.12
N PRO A 16 -10.02 -1.67 12.25
CA PRO A 16 -11.40 -1.17 12.27
C PRO A 16 -12.23 -1.66 11.08
N LYS A 17 -13.49 -2.03 11.34
CA LYS A 17 -14.48 -2.46 10.35
C LYS A 17 -15.79 -1.70 10.61
N ALA A 18 -16.73 -1.80 9.68
CA ALA A 18 -18.02 -1.09 9.73
C ALA A 18 -18.87 -1.41 10.98
N SER A 19 -18.66 -2.57 11.61
CA SER A 19 -19.39 -2.94 12.82
C SER A 19 -18.55 -3.78 13.79
N ARG A 20 -18.95 -3.77 15.06
CA ARG A 20 -18.36 -4.65 16.09
C ARG A 20 -18.52 -6.13 15.71
N GLN A 21 -19.66 -6.50 15.14
CA GLN A 21 -19.92 -7.87 14.70
C GLN A 21 -18.92 -8.31 13.62
N ALA A 22 -18.64 -7.45 12.63
CA ALA A 22 -17.65 -7.76 11.59
C ALA A 22 -16.24 -7.97 12.18
N VAL A 23 -15.84 -7.15 13.16
CA VAL A 23 -14.57 -7.34 13.89
C VAL A 23 -14.53 -8.67 14.62
N LEU A 24 -15.62 -9.05 15.30
CA LEU A 24 -15.69 -10.31 16.05
C LEU A 24 -15.66 -11.52 15.13
N THR A 25 -16.39 -11.50 14.01
CA THR A 25 -16.37 -12.58 13.02
C THR A 25 -14.97 -12.79 12.43
N GLU A 26 -14.25 -11.71 12.12
CA GLU A 26 -12.88 -11.81 11.60
C GLU A 26 -11.89 -12.27 12.66
N LEU A 27 -12.05 -11.85 13.93
CA LEU A 27 -11.26 -12.35 15.04
C LEU A 27 -11.49 -13.86 15.27
N GLN A 28 -12.73 -14.34 15.15
CA GLN A 28 -13.06 -15.78 15.26
C GLN A 28 -12.40 -16.60 14.15
N ALA A 29 -12.31 -16.04 12.94
CA ALA A 29 -11.60 -16.68 11.84
C ALA A 29 -10.07 -16.66 12.06
N ALA A 30 -9.55 -15.59 12.66
CA ALA A 30 -8.12 -15.40 12.88
C ALA A 30 -7.58 -16.18 14.10
N SER A 31 -8.39 -16.39 15.14
CA SER A 31 -7.99 -17.01 16.41
C SER A 31 -8.95 -18.11 16.86
N SER A 32 -8.38 -19.21 17.36
CA SER A 32 -9.13 -20.39 17.83
C SER A 32 -9.67 -20.25 19.25
N VAL A 33 -9.26 -19.24 20.01
CA VAL A 33 -9.66 -19.05 21.41
C VAL A 33 -10.03 -17.58 21.63
N LEU A 34 -11.32 -17.29 21.71
CA LEU A 34 -11.77 -15.99 22.20
C LEU A 34 -11.91 -16.06 23.72
N LEU A 35 -10.84 -15.69 24.43
CA LEU A 35 -10.96 -15.37 25.86
C LEU A 35 -11.68 -14.02 25.97
N ASP A 36 -12.62 -13.91 26.92
CA ASP A 36 -13.40 -12.70 27.11
C ASP A 36 -12.49 -11.52 27.48
N ALA A 37 -12.47 -10.51 26.60
CA ALA A 37 -11.58 -9.36 26.70
C ALA A 37 -11.80 -8.51 27.95
N GLN A 38 -12.92 -8.70 28.67
CA GLN A 38 -13.16 -8.01 29.94
C GLN A 38 -12.25 -8.51 31.07
N VAL A 39 -11.75 -9.74 31.01
CA VAL A 39 -11.01 -10.35 32.13
C VAL A 39 -9.50 -10.30 31.93
N SER A 40 -9.00 -10.46 30.70
CA SER A 40 -7.56 -10.53 30.44
C SER A 40 -6.81 -9.21 30.60
N SER A 41 -5.83 -9.17 31.50
CA SER A 41 -4.89 -8.05 31.64
C SER A 41 -4.07 -7.82 30.38
N ARG A 42 -3.65 -8.89 29.69
CA ARG A 42 -2.84 -8.81 28.47
C ARG A 42 -3.61 -8.19 27.30
N LEU A 43 -4.90 -8.52 27.14
CA LEU A 43 -5.74 -7.90 26.11
C LEU A 43 -5.99 -6.41 26.40
N ARG A 44 -6.18 -6.05 27.67
CA ARG A 44 -6.30 -4.63 28.08
C ARG A 44 -5.02 -3.86 27.77
N GLU A 45 -3.87 -4.43 28.12
CA GLU A 45 -2.57 -3.83 27.82
C GLU A 45 -2.34 -3.67 26.31
N ALA A 46 -2.59 -4.71 25.51
CA ALA A 46 -2.45 -4.63 24.06
C ALA A 46 -3.33 -3.55 23.44
N ARG A 47 -4.59 -3.42 23.91
CA ARG A 47 -5.48 -2.34 23.47
C ARG A 47 -4.97 -0.95 23.86
N ALA A 48 -4.51 -0.77 25.09
CA ALA A 48 -3.95 0.49 25.55
C ALA A 48 -2.74 0.89 24.70
N GLN A 49 -1.78 -0.02 24.49
CA GLN A 49 -0.61 0.26 23.64
C GLN A 49 -0.99 0.57 22.18
N LEU A 50 -1.99 -0.12 21.62
CA LEU A 50 -2.49 0.18 20.27
C LEU A 50 -3.12 1.58 20.19
N ILE A 51 -3.90 1.98 21.20
CA ILE A 51 -4.48 3.32 21.29
C ILE A 51 -3.38 4.37 21.38
N ASP A 52 -2.40 4.20 22.28
CA ASP A 52 -1.26 5.12 22.42
C ASP A 52 -0.46 5.25 21.11
N TYR A 53 -0.26 4.12 20.41
CA TYR A 53 0.47 4.11 19.14
C TYR A 53 -0.29 4.89 18.06
N LEU A 54 -1.60 4.68 17.96
CA LEU A 54 -2.45 5.39 17.00
C LEU A 54 -2.59 6.88 17.35
N ALA A 55 -2.54 7.23 18.64
CA ALA A 55 -2.50 8.61 19.13
C ALA A 55 -1.11 9.28 18.96
N GLY A 56 -0.08 8.52 18.57
CA GLY A 56 1.28 9.03 18.39
C GLY A 56 2.07 9.23 19.68
N THR A 57 1.51 8.87 20.85
CA THR A 57 2.19 8.95 22.16
C THR A 57 3.12 7.78 22.42
N ARG A 58 3.05 6.72 21.59
CA ARG A 58 3.90 5.53 21.63
C ARG A 58 4.47 5.21 20.25
N ARG A 59 5.71 4.71 20.23
CA ARG A 59 6.42 4.32 18.99
C ARG A 59 6.81 2.84 18.93
N SER A 60 6.63 2.09 20.01
CA SER A 60 6.98 0.65 20.10
C SER A 60 5.95 -0.13 20.93
N PHE A 61 5.83 -1.42 20.63
CA PHE A 61 4.99 -2.36 21.36
C PHE A 61 5.86 -3.24 22.26
N ASP A 62 5.45 -3.38 23.51
CA ASP A 62 5.98 -4.36 24.45
C ASP A 62 4.89 -5.38 24.75
N LEU A 63 4.76 -6.36 23.86
CA LEU A 63 3.71 -7.38 23.91
C LEU A 63 4.32 -8.76 23.67
N SER A 64 3.90 -9.74 24.47
CA SER A 64 4.17 -11.14 24.19
C SER A 64 3.30 -11.60 23.01
N LEU A 65 3.92 -12.04 21.92
CA LEU A 65 3.23 -12.44 20.69
C LEU A 65 3.30 -13.95 20.48
N ASP A 66 2.16 -14.55 20.17
CA ASP A 66 2.08 -15.94 19.71
C ASP A 66 2.02 -15.99 18.17
N LEU A 67 3.13 -16.40 17.56
CA LEU A 67 3.22 -16.56 16.09
C LEU A 67 2.97 -18.00 15.64
N SER A 68 2.60 -18.91 16.54
CA SER A 68 2.61 -20.36 16.30
C SER A 68 1.69 -20.83 15.16
N ARG A 69 0.66 -20.06 14.80
CA ARG A 69 -0.22 -20.33 13.66
C ARG A 69 0.46 -20.17 12.29
N GLY A 70 1.55 -19.42 12.21
CA GLY A 70 2.29 -19.23 10.97
C GLY A 70 3.22 -20.40 10.62
N THR A 71 3.43 -20.61 9.32
CA THR A 71 4.48 -21.52 8.82
C THR A 71 5.86 -21.10 9.34
N SER A 72 6.85 -22.00 9.30
CA SER A 72 8.22 -21.69 9.71
C SER A 72 8.78 -20.47 8.96
N PHE A 73 8.50 -20.36 7.67
CA PHE A 73 8.89 -19.22 6.83
C PHE A 73 8.16 -17.94 7.22
N GLN A 74 6.83 -17.96 7.36
CA GLN A 74 6.04 -16.81 7.80
C GLN A 74 6.52 -16.28 9.16
N ARG A 75 6.73 -17.16 10.15
CA ARG A 75 7.26 -16.79 11.46
C ARG A 75 8.64 -16.12 11.35
N LYS A 76 9.50 -16.58 10.45
CA LYS A 76 10.81 -15.96 10.21
C LYS A 76 10.67 -14.56 9.58
N VAL A 77 9.76 -14.39 8.62
CA VAL A 77 9.42 -13.09 8.03
C VAL A 77 8.89 -12.14 9.08
N TRP A 78 7.83 -12.49 9.81
CA TRP A 78 7.21 -11.62 10.82
C TRP A 78 8.18 -11.18 11.92
N ARG A 79 9.05 -12.08 12.41
CA ARG A 79 10.12 -11.71 13.34
C ARG A 79 11.12 -10.72 12.74
N THR A 80 11.39 -10.83 11.44
CA THR A 80 12.25 -9.89 10.71
C THR A 80 11.57 -8.53 10.58
N LEU A 81 10.27 -8.48 10.30
CA LEU A 81 9.49 -7.24 10.20
C LEU A 81 9.51 -6.44 11.52
N ARG A 82 9.39 -7.12 12.66
CA ARG A 82 9.43 -6.48 13.99
C ARG A 82 10.75 -5.74 14.29
N ARG A 83 11.82 -6.00 13.53
CA ARG A 83 13.10 -5.29 13.66
C ARG A 83 13.13 -3.96 12.91
N VAL A 84 12.10 -3.65 12.12
CA VAL A 84 11.99 -2.38 11.41
C VAL A 84 11.43 -1.33 12.37
N SER A 85 12.26 -0.38 12.81
CA SER A 85 11.90 0.66 13.77
C SER A 85 10.80 1.59 13.27
N TYR A 86 10.13 2.28 14.20
CA TYR A 86 9.16 3.32 13.85
C TYR A 86 9.80 4.39 12.96
N GLY A 87 9.04 4.85 11.96
CA GLY A 87 9.51 5.84 10.97
C GLY A 87 10.54 5.31 9.97
N GLN A 88 10.93 4.03 10.03
CA GLN A 88 11.84 3.44 9.05
C GLN A 88 11.10 2.56 8.06
N LEU A 89 11.54 2.61 6.81
CA LEU A 89 11.09 1.72 5.74
C LEU A 89 12.20 0.72 5.38
N ARG A 90 11.79 -0.48 4.93
CA ARG A 90 12.67 -1.50 4.38
C ARG A 90 12.04 -2.12 3.15
N SER A 91 12.87 -2.68 2.28
CA SER A 91 12.36 -3.30 1.07
C SER A 91 11.95 -4.76 1.25
N TYR A 92 11.09 -5.27 0.36
CA TYR A 92 10.84 -6.73 0.26
C TYR A 92 12.14 -7.52 0.10
N GLN A 93 13.09 -7.00 -0.67
CA GLN A 93 14.42 -7.63 -0.80
C GLN A 93 15.22 -7.61 0.50
N TRP A 94 15.18 -6.51 1.25
CA TRP A 94 15.87 -6.40 2.53
C TRP A 94 15.41 -7.51 3.49
N VAL A 95 14.11 -7.82 3.47
CA VAL A 95 13.55 -8.94 4.22
C VAL A 95 13.98 -10.27 3.59
N ALA A 96 13.85 -10.44 2.28
CA ALA A 96 14.20 -11.67 1.55
C ALA A 96 15.62 -12.15 1.85
N VAL A 97 16.61 -11.25 1.77
CA VAL A 97 18.02 -11.53 2.07
C VAL A 97 18.20 -12.06 3.50
N ARG A 98 17.45 -11.56 4.48
CA ARG A 98 17.56 -11.97 5.90
C ARG A 98 16.85 -13.29 6.20
N VAL A 99 15.81 -13.62 5.45
CA VAL A 99 15.03 -14.84 5.71
C VAL A 99 15.51 -16.05 4.91
N GLY A 100 16.24 -15.86 3.80
CA GLY A 100 16.82 -16.97 3.05
C GLY A 100 17.57 -16.62 1.76
N GLY A 101 17.43 -15.39 1.24
CA GLY A 101 18.14 -14.93 0.04
C GLY A 101 17.26 -14.08 -0.89
N ARG A 102 17.89 -13.43 -1.88
CA ARG A 102 17.23 -12.49 -2.80
C ARG A 102 16.04 -13.08 -3.58
N ARG A 103 16.12 -14.38 -3.92
CA ARG A 103 15.04 -15.10 -4.64
C ARG A 103 13.71 -15.21 -3.88
N TYR A 104 13.68 -14.93 -2.59
CA TYR A 104 12.48 -15.09 -1.77
C TYR A 104 11.55 -13.86 -1.77
N ALA A 105 11.81 -12.81 -2.54
CA ALA A 105 11.02 -11.57 -2.52
C ALA A 105 9.49 -11.81 -2.68
N ARG A 106 9.07 -12.64 -3.65
CA ARG A 106 7.64 -13.00 -3.84
C ARG A 106 7.07 -13.77 -2.66
N ALA A 107 7.81 -14.75 -2.13
CA ALA A 107 7.39 -15.52 -0.95
C ALA A 107 7.28 -14.63 0.29
N VAL A 108 8.16 -13.65 0.44
CA VAL A 108 8.07 -12.61 1.47
C VAL A 108 6.79 -11.80 1.30
N GLY A 109 6.44 -11.38 0.09
CA GLY A 109 5.17 -10.69 -0.19
C GLY A 109 3.96 -11.43 0.36
N ASN A 110 3.84 -12.73 0.05
CA ASN A 110 2.77 -13.58 0.57
C ASN A 110 2.79 -13.68 2.10
N ALA A 111 3.97 -13.78 2.72
CA ALA A 111 4.09 -13.84 4.17
C ALA A 111 3.75 -12.49 4.86
N VAL A 112 4.08 -11.36 4.23
CA VAL A 112 3.72 -10.01 4.69
C VAL A 112 2.20 -9.82 4.64
N GLY A 113 1.56 -10.26 3.55
CA GLY A 113 0.10 -10.21 3.40
C GLY A 113 -0.65 -11.12 4.39
N ALA A 114 -0.05 -12.24 4.77
CA ALA A 114 -0.60 -13.17 5.76
C ALA A 114 -0.35 -12.74 7.23
N ASN A 115 0.08 -11.51 7.48
CA ASN A 115 0.38 -11.02 8.82
C ASN A 115 -0.87 -11.04 9.73
N PRO A 116 -0.88 -11.81 10.83
CA PRO A 116 -2.05 -11.91 11.71
C PRO A 116 -2.22 -10.69 12.63
N MET A 117 -1.18 -9.87 12.79
CA MET A 117 -1.17 -8.73 13.71
C MET A 117 -0.69 -7.45 13.00
N PRO A 118 -1.49 -6.86 12.09
CA PRO A 118 -1.18 -5.55 11.52
C PRO A 118 -0.91 -4.51 12.60
N ILE A 119 -0.11 -3.49 12.25
CA ILE A 119 0.41 -2.44 13.15
C ILE A 119 1.47 -2.96 14.14
N VAL A 120 1.16 -4.01 14.92
CA VAL A 120 2.09 -4.61 15.90
C VAL A 120 3.26 -5.30 15.20
N ILE A 121 2.97 -6.10 14.17
CA ILE A 121 3.95 -6.54 13.18
C ILE A 121 3.87 -5.51 12.03
N PRO A 122 4.93 -4.71 11.81
CA PRO A 122 4.84 -3.53 10.95
C PRO A 122 4.99 -3.89 9.46
N CYS A 123 4.04 -4.65 8.91
CA CYS A 123 3.97 -4.98 7.48
C CYS A 123 3.91 -3.72 6.59
N HIS A 124 3.24 -2.67 7.04
CA HIS A 124 3.14 -1.36 6.39
C HIS A 124 4.47 -0.61 6.24
N ARG A 125 5.57 -1.10 6.85
CA ARG A 125 6.91 -0.53 6.71
C ARG A 125 7.75 -1.23 5.63
N ILE A 126 7.17 -2.23 4.97
CA ILE A 126 7.81 -2.95 3.88
C ILE A 126 7.31 -2.41 2.55
N VAL A 127 8.24 -1.91 1.75
CA VAL A 127 7.98 -1.26 0.47
C VAL A 127 8.80 -1.95 -0.63
N ALA A 128 8.62 -1.58 -1.90
CA ALA A 128 9.51 -2.02 -2.98
C ALA A 128 10.96 -1.54 -2.73
N GLN A 129 11.97 -2.19 -3.34
CA GLN A 129 13.39 -1.84 -3.09
C GLN A 129 13.82 -0.55 -3.77
N ASP A 130 12.95 -0.01 -4.58
CA ASP A 130 13.29 0.88 -5.62
C ASP A 130 12.28 2.02 -5.65
N THR A 131 12.84 3.22 -5.67
CA THR A 131 12.23 4.43 -6.21
C THR A 131 12.16 4.37 -7.74
N SER A 132 12.66 3.30 -8.38
CA SER A 132 12.15 2.91 -9.69
C SER A 132 10.78 2.28 -9.50
N LEU A 133 9.95 2.44 -10.52
CA LEU A 133 8.58 2.00 -10.71
C LEU A 133 8.34 0.46 -10.58
N GLY A 134 9.01 -0.24 -9.66
CA GLY A 134 8.88 -1.66 -9.35
C GLY A 134 7.59 -1.96 -8.58
N GLY A 135 6.48 -1.91 -9.30
CA GLY A 135 5.11 -2.10 -8.80
C GLY A 135 4.10 -1.17 -9.49
N PHE A 136 4.61 -0.09 -10.08
CA PHE A 136 3.85 0.84 -10.91
C PHE A 136 4.58 0.99 -12.24
N SER A 137 4.57 -0.02 -13.12
CA SER A 137 4.68 0.32 -14.54
C SER A 137 3.47 1.21 -14.83
N GLY A 138 3.64 2.53 -14.77
CA GLY A 138 2.51 3.47 -14.72
C GLY A 138 1.55 3.22 -15.87
N GLY A 139 2.10 2.79 -17.01
CA GLY A 139 1.32 2.32 -18.14
C GLY A 139 0.41 1.11 -17.85
N LEU A 140 0.89 0.09 -17.15
CA LEU A 140 0.08 -1.11 -16.88
C LEU A 140 -1.10 -0.83 -15.95
N LYS A 141 -0.92 0.00 -14.91
CA LYS A 141 -2.02 0.36 -14.00
C LYS A 141 -3.04 1.24 -14.70
N ILE A 142 -2.59 2.26 -15.45
CA ILE A 142 -3.47 3.11 -16.28
C ILE A 142 -4.29 2.24 -17.24
N ARG A 143 -3.65 1.26 -17.88
CA ARG A 143 -4.30 0.37 -18.86
C ARG A 143 -5.32 -0.59 -18.25
N THR A 144 -5.12 -1.06 -17.02
CA THR A 144 -5.90 -2.14 -16.40
C THR A 144 -6.93 -1.67 -15.36
N LEU A 145 -6.94 -0.38 -15.02
CA LEU A 145 -7.93 0.19 -14.12
C LEU A 145 -9.34 0.06 -14.69
N ARG A 146 -10.25 -0.54 -13.92
CA ARG A 146 -11.65 -0.77 -14.30
C ARG A 146 -12.49 0.46 -13.99
N ILE A 147 -12.42 1.45 -14.88
CA ILE A 147 -13.02 2.78 -14.69
C ILE A 147 -14.09 3.12 -15.75
N PHE A 148 -14.30 2.25 -16.73
CA PHE A 148 -15.33 2.40 -17.77
C PHE A 148 -16.53 1.51 -17.47
N SER A 149 -17.72 1.98 -17.84
CA SER A 149 -18.98 1.26 -17.62
C SER A 149 -19.08 0.00 -18.49
N ASP A 150 -19.61 -1.07 -17.92
CA ASP A 150 -20.11 -2.23 -18.64
C ASP A 150 -21.57 -2.04 -19.10
N ASP A 151 -22.15 -3.08 -19.69
CA ASP A 151 -23.53 -3.05 -20.19
C ASP A 151 -24.59 -2.94 -19.08
N GLN A 152 -24.19 -3.11 -17.82
CA GLN A 152 -25.05 -2.89 -16.64
C GLN A 152 -24.84 -1.51 -16.02
N GLY A 153 -24.06 -0.63 -16.66
CA GLY A 153 -23.75 0.70 -16.15
C GLY A 153 -22.79 0.71 -14.96
N LYS A 154 -22.09 -0.40 -14.68
CA LYS A 154 -21.12 -0.50 -13.58
C LYS A 154 -19.69 -0.34 -14.10
N MET A 155 -18.85 0.38 -13.35
CA MET A 155 -17.44 0.59 -13.69
C MET A 155 -16.65 -0.72 -13.57
N ASN A 156 -16.60 -1.47 -14.67
CA ASN A 156 -16.08 -2.84 -14.72
C ASN A 156 -15.18 -3.08 -15.94
N ARG A 157 -15.08 -2.15 -16.88
CA ARG A 157 -14.21 -2.25 -18.05
C ARG A 157 -12.97 -1.38 -17.85
N SER A 158 -11.84 -1.88 -18.32
CA SER A 158 -10.57 -1.17 -18.36
C SER A 158 -10.33 -0.51 -19.72
N LEU A 159 -9.29 0.32 -19.82
CA LEU A 159 -8.88 0.93 -21.09
C LEU A 159 -8.62 -0.14 -22.16
N ALA A 160 -7.99 -1.25 -21.75
CA ALA A 160 -7.74 -2.38 -22.63
C ALA A 160 -9.03 -3.04 -23.14
N ASP A 161 -10.05 -3.16 -22.28
CA ASP A 161 -11.31 -3.81 -22.64
C ASP A 161 -12.12 -3.00 -23.66
N ILE A 162 -11.99 -1.67 -23.62
CA ILE A 162 -12.70 -0.77 -24.55
C ILE A 162 -11.89 -0.36 -25.78
N GLY A 163 -10.63 -0.82 -25.89
CA GLY A 163 -9.73 -0.40 -26.97
C GLY A 163 -9.45 1.11 -26.99
N GLY A 164 -9.44 1.75 -25.81
CA GLY A 164 -9.30 3.19 -25.68
C GLY A 164 -7.87 3.70 -25.87
N SER A 165 -7.73 5.01 -25.98
CA SER A 165 -6.45 5.72 -26.12
C SER A 165 -6.13 6.59 -24.90
N VAL A 166 -4.87 6.98 -24.77
CA VAL A 166 -4.37 7.85 -23.69
C VAL A 166 -3.77 9.12 -24.29
N LEU A 167 -4.14 10.28 -23.73
CA LEU A 167 -3.36 11.51 -23.87
C LEU A 167 -2.55 11.72 -22.58
N LEU A 168 -1.23 11.54 -22.66
CA LEU A 168 -0.34 11.67 -21.50
C LEU A 168 0.35 13.03 -21.48
N VAL A 169 -0.01 13.87 -20.50
CA VAL A 169 0.56 15.21 -20.31
C VAL A 169 1.37 15.25 -19.01
N SER A 170 2.63 15.69 -19.09
CA SER A 170 3.48 15.89 -17.91
C SER A 170 2.95 17.04 -17.06
N GLN A 171 2.76 16.80 -15.75
CA GLN A 171 2.28 17.82 -14.81
C GLN A 171 2.97 17.71 -13.45
N PHE A 172 4.10 18.40 -13.28
CA PHE A 172 4.85 18.39 -12.02
C PHE A 172 4.09 19.08 -10.86
N THR A 173 3.14 19.95 -11.18
CA THR A 173 2.40 20.72 -10.18
C THR A 173 1.46 19.86 -9.32
N LEU A 174 1.22 18.61 -9.71
CA LEU A 174 0.51 17.62 -8.89
C LEU A 174 1.20 17.37 -7.55
N LEU A 175 2.51 17.62 -7.45
CA LEU A 175 3.30 17.50 -6.22
C LEU A 175 3.44 18.85 -5.47
N GLY A 176 2.63 19.86 -5.83
CA GLY A 176 2.67 21.17 -5.20
C GLY A 176 2.17 21.14 -3.76
N ARG A 177 3.04 21.50 -2.80
CA ARG A 177 2.68 21.65 -1.39
C ARG A 177 2.30 23.10 -1.09
N THR A 178 1.12 23.28 -0.51
CA THR A 178 0.55 24.60 -0.20
C THR A 178 0.50 24.90 1.30
N ALA A 179 1.12 24.05 2.13
CA ALA A 179 1.03 24.15 3.59
C ALA A 179 1.70 25.41 4.18
N ASN A 180 2.71 25.98 3.50
CA ASN A 180 3.48 27.11 3.99
C ASN A 180 3.49 28.28 2.98
N GLY A 181 2.95 29.43 3.37
CA GLY A 181 2.96 30.64 2.55
C GLY A 181 1.98 30.63 1.38
N ARG A 182 2.13 31.61 0.46
CA ARG A 182 1.23 31.79 -0.71
C ARG A 182 1.78 31.16 -2.00
N ARG A 183 3.03 30.72 -2.01
CA ARG A 183 3.70 30.10 -3.16
C ARG A 183 3.82 28.60 -2.91
N PRO A 184 3.24 27.73 -3.76
CA PRO A 184 3.43 26.29 -3.63
C PRO A 184 4.92 25.91 -3.73
N SER A 185 5.36 24.98 -2.89
CA SER A 185 6.68 24.35 -3.04
C SER A 185 6.57 23.04 -3.82
N PHE A 186 7.64 22.66 -4.52
CA PHE A 186 7.68 21.47 -5.37
C PHE A 186 8.91 20.61 -5.06
N ASP A 187 9.34 20.63 -3.80
CA ASP A 187 10.60 19.98 -3.37
C ASP A 187 10.54 18.46 -3.51
N GLU A 188 9.33 17.88 -3.56
CA GLU A 188 9.09 16.45 -3.80
C GLU A 188 9.09 16.09 -5.29
N ALA A 189 9.06 17.08 -6.20
CA ALA A 189 9.11 16.81 -7.64
C ALA A 189 10.51 16.36 -8.06
N ALA A 190 10.55 15.34 -8.91
CA ALA A 190 11.81 14.87 -9.48
C ALA A 190 12.48 15.97 -10.33
N PRO A 191 13.83 16.03 -10.38
CA PRO A 191 14.55 16.91 -11.30
C PRO A 191 14.12 16.68 -12.75
N ALA A 192 14.14 17.73 -13.58
CA ALA A 192 13.59 17.71 -14.93
C ALA A 192 14.11 16.55 -15.81
N VAL A 193 15.40 16.23 -15.72
CA VAL A 193 16.02 15.12 -16.47
C VAL A 193 15.42 13.78 -16.06
N GLU A 194 15.29 13.54 -14.77
CA GLU A 194 14.74 12.30 -14.24
C GLU A 194 13.23 12.20 -14.49
N ALA A 195 12.51 13.31 -14.32
CA ALA A 195 11.09 13.39 -14.64
C ALA A 195 10.81 13.11 -16.13
N LYS A 196 11.65 13.62 -17.04
CA LYS A 196 11.54 13.33 -18.49
C LYS A 196 11.77 11.85 -18.77
N ARG A 197 12.82 11.27 -18.18
CA ARG A 197 13.13 9.84 -18.33
C ARG A 197 11.97 8.96 -17.85
N LEU A 198 11.38 9.27 -16.70
CA LEU A 198 10.23 8.53 -16.16
C LEU A 198 8.98 8.72 -17.01
N TYR A 199 8.73 9.93 -17.50
CA TYR A 199 7.63 10.23 -18.42
C TYR A 199 7.73 9.40 -19.70
N GLU A 200 8.90 9.41 -20.36
CA GLU A 200 9.15 8.64 -21.58
C GLU A 200 9.03 7.13 -21.34
N GLN A 201 9.43 6.65 -20.17
CA GLN A 201 9.27 5.25 -19.78
C GLN A 201 7.79 4.86 -19.68
N VAL A 202 6.92 5.70 -19.09
CA VAL A 202 5.47 5.41 -19.03
C VAL A 202 4.84 5.40 -20.44
N VAL A 203 5.27 6.31 -21.33
CA VAL A 203 4.83 6.31 -22.73
C VAL A 203 5.21 5.01 -23.43
N ALA A 204 6.47 4.58 -23.28
CA ALA A 204 6.96 3.33 -23.85
C ALA A 204 6.16 2.14 -23.31
N ASP A 205 6.01 2.04 -21.98
CA ASP A 205 5.26 0.96 -21.34
C ASP A 205 3.81 0.86 -21.87
N LEU A 206 3.11 1.97 -22.04
CA LEU A 206 1.73 1.96 -22.59
C LEU A 206 1.69 1.48 -24.04
N ARG A 207 2.61 1.98 -24.87
CA ARG A 207 2.70 1.64 -26.30
C ARG A 207 3.09 0.18 -26.52
N ASP A 208 4.07 -0.31 -25.77
CA ASP A 208 4.51 -1.71 -25.81
C ASP A 208 3.40 -2.68 -25.40
N ASN A 209 2.43 -2.21 -24.60
CA ASN A 209 1.23 -2.94 -24.22
C ASN A 209 0.03 -2.71 -25.17
N GLY A 210 0.28 -2.17 -26.36
CA GLY A 210 -0.71 -2.01 -27.43
C GLY A 210 -1.70 -0.86 -27.22
N THR A 211 -1.39 0.08 -26.32
CA THR A 211 -2.23 1.27 -26.12
C THR A 211 -1.84 2.35 -27.11
N HIS A 212 -2.80 2.98 -27.77
CA HIS A 212 -2.53 4.18 -28.54
C HIS A 212 -2.33 5.37 -27.58
N VAL A 213 -1.16 6.01 -27.65
CA VAL A 213 -0.76 7.08 -26.72
C VAL A 213 -0.33 8.32 -27.48
N GLU A 214 -1.09 9.39 -27.28
CA GLU A 214 -0.73 10.76 -27.62
C GLU A 214 -0.03 11.44 -26.44
N THR A 215 0.85 12.40 -26.73
CA THR A 215 1.69 13.08 -25.74
C THR A 215 1.66 14.59 -25.89
N GLY A 216 1.72 15.30 -24.77
CA GLY A 216 2.10 16.72 -24.79
C GLY A 216 3.61 16.91 -25.05
N VAL A 217 4.04 18.17 -25.04
CA VAL A 217 5.48 18.53 -25.07
C VAL A 217 5.98 18.66 -23.63
N PHE A 218 6.96 17.84 -23.26
CA PHE A 218 7.52 17.86 -21.90
C PHE A 218 8.15 19.21 -21.57
N ALA A 219 7.84 19.74 -20.39
CA ALA A 219 8.35 21.03 -19.87
C ALA A 219 8.08 22.26 -20.76
N ALA A 220 7.07 22.20 -21.63
CA ALA A 220 6.61 23.35 -22.41
C ALA A 220 5.30 23.93 -21.87
N HIS A 221 5.07 25.21 -22.13
CA HIS A 221 3.77 25.82 -21.93
C HIS A 221 2.78 25.26 -22.95
N MET A 222 1.63 24.76 -22.48
CA MET A 222 0.61 24.12 -23.30
C MET A 222 -0.78 24.61 -22.91
N GLN A 223 -1.66 24.74 -23.91
CA GLN A 223 -3.11 24.82 -23.68
C GLN A 223 -3.66 23.41 -23.89
N VAL A 224 -4.26 22.84 -22.86
CA VAL A 224 -4.78 21.46 -22.87
C VAL A 224 -6.30 21.53 -22.74
N GLU A 225 -7.00 21.01 -23.76
CA GLU A 225 -8.44 20.83 -23.73
C GLU A 225 -8.77 19.41 -23.25
N LEU A 226 -9.73 19.30 -22.31
CA LEU A 226 -10.17 18.03 -21.75
C LEU A 226 -11.70 18.01 -21.69
N LEU A 227 -12.30 17.13 -22.48
CA LEU A 227 -13.72 16.80 -22.39
C LEU A 227 -13.89 15.59 -21.47
N ASN A 228 -14.38 15.82 -20.25
CA ASN A 228 -14.64 14.74 -19.29
C ASN A 228 -16.06 14.17 -19.50
N ASP A 229 -16.16 13.08 -20.24
CA ASP A 229 -17.39 12.30 -20.36
C ASP A 229 -17.63 11.51 -19.05
N GLY A 230 -18.43 12.10 -18.17
CA GLY A 230 -18.64 11.64 -16.80
C GLY A 230 -19.39 12.68 -15.94
N PRO A 231 -18.75 13.30 -14.91
CA PRO A 231 -17.31 13.36 -14.70
C PRO A 231 -16.76 12.19 -13.88
N VAL A 232 -15.66 11.62 -14.37
CA VAL A 232 -14.88 10.58 -13.70
C VAL A 232 -13.44 11.07 -13.59
N THR A 233 -12.92 11.19 -12.37
CA THR A 233 -11.53 11.64 -12.13
C THR A 233 -10.93 10.81 -11.02
N PHE A 234 -9.74 10.28 -11.26
CA PHE A 234 -8.98 9.50 -10.29
C PHE A 234 -7.60 10.10 -10.10
N VAL A 235 -7.15 10.14 -8.84
CA VAL A 235 -5.78 10.47 -8.47
C VAL A 235 -5.09 9.18 -8.06
N LEU A 236 -3.97 8.87 -8.71
CA LEU A 236 -3.18 7.67 -8.45
C LEU A 236 -1.81 8.11 -7.95
N ASP A 237 -1.37 7.52 -6.85
CA ASP A 237 -0.01 7.68 -6.33
C ASP A 237 0.65 6.30 -6.29
N SER A 238 1.84 6.19 -6.89
CA SER A 238 2.66 4.98 -6.84
C SER A 238 3.01 4.54 -5.42
N CYS A 239 3.06 5.46 -4.45
CA CYS A 239 3.29 5.18 -3.03
C CYS A 239 2.02 4.71 -2.30
N GLY A 240 0.85 4.84 -2.92
CA GLY A 240 -0.46 4.51 -2.36
C GLY A 240 -1.10 3.24 -2.93
N VAL A 241 -0.39 2.44 -3.73
CA VAL A 241 -0.92 1.20 -4.31
C VAL A 241 -0.53 0.01 -3.45
N SER A 242 -1.45 -0.39 -2.56
CA SER A 242 -1.51 -1.73 -1.94
C SER A 242 -2.18 -2.73 -2.87
#